data_AF-X1JNW2-F1
#
_entry.id   AF-X1JNW2-F1
#
_cell.length_a   1.000
_cell.length_b   1.000
_cell.length_c   1.000
_cell.angle_alpha   90.00
_cell.angle_beta   90.00
_cell.angle_gamma   90.00
#
_symmetry.space_group_name_H-M   'P 1'
#
loop_
_entity.id
_entity.type
_entity.pdbx_description
1 polymer ?
#
loop_
_entity_poly.entity_id
_entity_poly.type
_entity_poly.pdbx_seq_one_letter_code
_entity_poly.pdbx_strand_id
1 'polypeptide(L)'
;PPWLLLLDYGKSGYFFGILLGLGMTVGELPNSFAKRQLEILPGKGKKGLLGVAFFLFDQVDLTIGIWVFFFFLIRPSLLLVLWSFPLTIVLHVTISRVGYLLGMRKTMV
;
A
#
# COMPACT_ATOMS: atom_id res chain seq x y z
N PRO A 1 17.80 4.76 -16.12
CA PRO A 1 19.23 4.77 -15.77
C PRO A 1 19.51 3.63 -14.78
N PRO A 2 20.75 3.11 -14.70
CA PRO A 2 21.04 1.97 -13.81
C PRO A 2 20.70 2.24 -12.33
N TRP A 3 20.50 3.50 -11.94
CA TRP A 3 20.16 3.93 -10.57
C TRP A 3 18.71 3.68 -10.12
N LEU A 4 17.78 3.23 -10.98
CA LEU A 4 16.40 2.94 -10.57
C LEU A 4 16.08 1.44 -10.53
N LEU A 5 16.99 0.58 -11.00
CA LEU A 5 16.82 -0.86 -10.95
C LEU A 5 17.20 -1.35 -9.55
N LEU A 6 16.22 -1.32 -8.64
CA LEU A 6 16.31 -2.01 -7.35
C LEU A 6 16.48 -3.51 -7.53
N LEU A 7 16.05 -4.05 -8.68
CA LEU A 7 15.97 -5.47 -8.95
C LEU A 7 16.39 -5.82 -10.38
N ASP A 8 17.03 -6.97 -10.52
CA ASP A 8 17.31 -7.61 -11.80
C ASP A 8 16.14 -8.55 -12.17
N TYR A 9 15.21 -8.02 -12.96
CA TYR A 9 14.00 -8.74 -13.36
C TYR A 9 14.28 -9.97 -14.23
N GLY A 10 15.42 -10.02 -14.93
CA GLY A 10 15.80 -11.16 -15.77
C GLY A 10 16.18 -12.40 -14.96
N LYS A 11 16.67 -12.21 -13.73
CA LYS A 11 17.09 -13.30 -12.85
C LYS A 11 16.06 -13.68 -11.80
N SER A 12 15.31 -12.70 -11.28
CA SER A 12 14.47 -12.89 -10.10
C SER A 12 13.03 -12.41 -10.26
N GLY A 13 12.58 -12.15 -11.49
CA GLY A 13 11.25 -11.57 -11.75
C GLY A 13 10.08 -12.35 -11.15
N TYR A 14 10.09 -13.70 -11.23
CA TYR A 14 9.04 -14.53 -10.65
C TYR A 14 9.00 -14.42 -9.11
N PHE A 15 10.16 -14.48 -8.47
CA PHE A 15 10.25 -14.38 -7.01
C PHE A 15 9.83 -13.00 -6.52
N PHE A 16 10.19 -11.94 -7.25
CA PHE A 16 9.70 -10.60 -7.02
C PHE A 16 8.18 -10.52 -7.09
N GLY A 17 7.56 -11.07 -8.13
CA GLY A 17 6.10 -11.06 -8.27
C GLY A 17 5.39 -11.76 -7.12
N ILE A 18 5.90 -12.91 -6.68
CA ILE A 18 5.37 -13.65 -5.53
C ILE A 18 5.50 -12.81 -4.26
N LEU A 19 6.68 -12.27 -3.97
CA LEU A 19 6.90 -11.44 -2.78
C LEU A 19 6.07 -10.16 -2.79
N LEU A 20 5.87 -9.54 -3.96
CA LEU A 20 5.06 -8.36 -4.12
C LEU A 20 3.59 -8.67 -3.77
N GLY A 21 3.03 -9.74 -4.35
CA GLY A 21 1.66 -10.16 -4.08
C GLY A 21 1.44 -10.58 -2.62
N LEU A 22 2.40 -11.31 -2.03
CA LEU A 22 2.37 -11.67 -0.62
C LEU A 22 2.47 -10.44 0.28
N GLY A 23 3.41 -9.53 0.00
CA GLY A 23 3.60 -8.31 0.75
C GLY A 23 2.35 -7.43 0.73
N MET A 24 1.72 -7.26 -0.43
CA MET A 24 0.43 -6.57 -0.54
C MET A 24 -0.64 -7.25 0.33
N THR A 25 -0.83 -8.55 0.14
CA THR A 25 -1.88 -9.30 0.86
C THR A 25 -1.68 -9.26 2.38
N VAL A 26 -0.46 -9.53 2.86
CA VAL A 26 -0.11 -9.52 4.28
C VAL A 26 -0.11 -8.11 4.86
N GLY A 27 0.16 -7.07 4.06
CA GLY A 27 0.05 -5.68 4.48
C GLY A 27 -1.38 -5.26 4.75
N GLU A 28 -2.30 -5.58 3.84
CA GLU A 28 -3.71 -5.16 3.92
C GLU A 28 -4.53 -5.96 4.96
N LEU A 29 -4.25 -7.26 5.11
CA LEU A 29 -5.07 -8.16 5.93
C LEU A 29 -5.16 -7.75 7.42
N PRO A 30 -4.07 -7.41 8.13
CA PRO A 30 -4.12 -7.01 9.54
C PRO A 30 -5.01 -5.79 9.76
N ASN A 31 -4.91 -4.81 8.85
CA ASN A 31 -5.74 -3.61 8.89
C ASN A 31 -7.21 -3.93 8.68
N SER A 32 -7.52 -4.72 7.64
CA SER A 32 -8.88 -5.16 7.37
C SER A 32 -9.49 -5.95 8.53
N PHE A 33 -8.71 -6.84 9.16
CA PHE A 33 -9.09 -7.57 10.36
C PHE A 33 -9.38 -6.63 11.54
N ALA A 34 -8.47 -5.69 11.85
CA ALA A 34 -8.66 -4.71 12.92
C ALA A 34 -9.93 -3.86 12.69
N LYS A 35 -10.18 -3.42 11.46
CA LYS A 35 -11.42 -2.71 11.08
C LYS A 35 -12.67 -3.55 11.36
N ARG A 36 -12.63 -4.87 11.12
CA ARG A 36 -13.77 -5.77 11.42
C ARG A 36 -14.02 -5.90 12.91
N GLN A 37 -12.97 -6.01 13.72
CA GLN A 37 -13.09 -6.07 15.19
C GLN A 37 -13.70 -4.80 15.79
N LEU A 38 -13.62 -3.68 15.08
CA LEU A 38 -14.19 -2.38 15.48
C LEU A 38 -15.55 -2.09 14.83
N GLU A 39 -16.18 -3.08 14.22
CA GLU A 39 -17.49 -3.00 13.53
C GLU A 39 -17.54 -1.96 12.40
N ILE A 40 -16.39 -1.63 11.82
CA ILE A 40 -16.31 -0.73 10.67
C ILE A 40 -16.74 -1.53 9.45
N LEU A 41 -17.84 -1.18 8.76
CA LEU A 41 -18.32 -1.91 7.58
C LEU A 41 -17.39 -1.75 6.36
N PRO A 42 -17.38 -2.68 5.38
CA PRO A 42 -16.55 -2.54 4.19
C PRO A 42 -16.95 -1.28 3.41
N GLY A 43 -15.97 -0.48 2.99
CA GLY A 43 -16.22 0.77 2.26
C GLY A 43 -16.85 1.90 3.08
N LYS A 44 -17.01 1.74 4.40
CA LYS A 44 -17.43 2.83 5.30
C LYS A 44 -16.26 3.26 6.19
N GLY A 45 -15.96 4.54 6.20
CA GLY A 45 -15.07 5.13 7.21
C GLY A 45 -15.82 5.42 8.51
N LYS A 46 -15.15 5.30 9.65
CA LYS A 46 -15.63 5.94 10.90
C LYS A 46 -15.39 7.45 10.81
N LYS A 47 -16.22 8.24 11.49
CA LYS A 47 -15.97 9.69 11.67
C LYS A 47 -15.03 9.90 12.86
N GLY A 48 -14.37 11.06 12.90
CA GLY A 48 -13.48 11.46 13.99
C GLY A 48 -12.05 10.94 13.84
N LEU A 49 -11.25 11.09 14.90
CA LEU A 49 -9.81 10.79 14.94
C LEU A 49 -9.48 9.37 14.48
N LEU A 50 -10.26 8.38 14.93
CA LEU A 50 -10.08 6.98 14.57
C LEU A 50 -10.28 6.76 13.05
N GLY A 51 -11.22 7.49 12.44
CA GLY A 51 -11.45 7.45 11.00
C GLY A 51 -10.28 7.97 10.19
N VAL A 52 -9.70 9.10 10.62
CA VAL A 52 -8.51 9.68 9.97
C VAL A 52 -7.30 8.75 10.11
N ALA A 53 -7.12 8.14 11.28
CA ALA A 53 -6.03 7.18 11.50
C ALA A 53 -6.14 5.96 10.56
N PHE A 54 -7.32 5.33 10.49
CA PHE A 54 -7.53 4.22 9.55
C PHE A 54 -7.42 4.67 8.09
N PHE A 55 -7.92 5.85 7.74
CA PHE A 55 -7.78 6.38 6.39
C PHE A 55 -6.31 6.50 5.96
N LEU A 56 -5.45 7.07 6.83
CA LEU A 56 -4.02 7.19 6.55
C LEU A 56 -3.33 5.83 6.51
N PHE A 57 -3.70 4.93 7.42
CA PHE A 57 -3.14 3.58 7.47
C PHE A 57 -3.51 2.75 6.23
N ASP A 58 -4.75 2.86 5.75
CA ASP A 58 -5.23 2.26 4.50
C ASP A 58 -4.43 2.71 3.27
N GLN A 59 -3.76 3.87 3.30
CA GLN A 59 -2.92 4.31 2.19
C GLN A 59 -1.55 3.63 2.17
N VAL A 60 -1.07 3.16 3.33
CA VAL A 60 0.33 2.76 3.51
C VAL A 60 0.51 1.30 3.91
N ASP A 61 -0.55 0.61 4.33
CA ASP A 61 -0.53 -0.79 4.76
C ASP A 61 0.10 -1.74 3.70
N LEU A 62 -0.28 -1.58 2.44
CA LEU A 62 0.33 -2.26 1.30
C LEU A 62 1.82 -1.95 1.17
N THR A 63 2.21 -0.69 1.33
CA THR A 63 3.62 -0.26 1.23
C THR A 63 4.46 -0.88 2.34
N ILE A 64 3.94 -0.95 3.57
CA ILE A 64 4.59 -1.61 4.70
C ILE A 64 4.81 -3.08 4.37
N GLY A 65 3.75 -3.78 3.95
CA GLY A 65 3.81 -5.19 3.62
C GLY A 65 4.79 -5.50 2.49
N ILE A 66 4.77 -4.71 1.41
CA ILE A 66 5.72 -4.84 0.29
C ILE A 66 7.17 -4.72 0.78
N TRP A 67 7.48 -3.69 1.58
CA TRP A 67 8.84 -3.51 2.08
C TRP A 67 9.30 -4.66 2.97
N VAL A 68 8.46 -5.12 3.89
CA VAL A 68 8.77 -6.27 4.77
C VAL A 68 9.19 -7.49 3.94
N PHE A 69 8.48 -7.80 2.86
CA PHE A 69 8.83 -8.93 2.01
C PHE A 69 10.02 -8.64 1.09
N PHE A 70 10.18 -7.42 0.62
CA PHE A 70 11.31 -7.05 -0.23
C PHE A 70 12.63 -7.00 0.52
N PHE A 71 12.62 -6.79 1.84
CA PHE A 71 13.83 -6.90 2.68
C PHE A 71 14.49 -8.30 2.59
N PHE A 72 13.77 -9.35 2.18
CA PHE A 72 14.35 -10.68 1.94
C PHE A 72 15.14 -10.77 0.63
N LEU A 73 14.87 -9.90 -0.35
CA LEU A 73 15.49 -9.93 -1.67
C LEU A 73 16.53 -8.81 -1.84
N ILE A 74 16.27 -7.65 -1.24
CA ILE A 74 17.10 -6.46 -1.36
C ILE A 74 17.27 -5.79 0.01
N ARG A 75 18.33 -4.99 0.15
CA ARG A 75 18.52 -4.13 1.32
C ARG A 75 18.36 -2.67 0.90
N PRO A 76 17.14 -2.13 0.91
CA PRO A 76 16.90 -0.75 0.53
C PRO A 76 17.51 0.21 1.55
N SER A 77 17.87 1.41 1.10
CA SER A 77 18.24 2.48 2.02
C SER A 77 17.01 2.93 2.79
N LEU A 78 17.20 3.34 4.05
CA LEU A 78 16.10 3.86 4.87
C LEU A 78 15.42 5.06 4.21
N LEU A 79 16.21 5.92 3.54
CA LEU A 79 15.69 7.09 2.83
C LEU A 79 14.72 6.71 1.71
N LEU A 80 15.03 5.66 0.94
CA LEU A 80 14.14 5.15 -0.11
C LEU A 80 12.82 4.64 0.46
N VAL A 81 12.90 3.87 1.55
CA VAL A 81 11.71 3.36 2.24
C VAL A 81 10.87 4.53 2.75
N LEU A 82 11.48 5.53 3.39
CA LEU A 82 10.75 6.70 3.91
C LEU A 82 10.10 7.52 2.79
N TRP A 83 10.76 7.70 1.64
CA TRP A 83 10.18 8.43 0.51
C TRP A 83 9.03 7.69 -0.17
N SER A 84 8.96 6.36 -0.08
CA SER A 84 7.84 5.64 -0.70
C SER A 84 6.52 5.91 0.00
N PHE A 85 6.49 6.17 1.31
CA PHE A 85 5.25 6.42 2.05
C PHE A 85 4.47 7.66 1.58
N PRO A 86 5.05 8.88 1.58
CA PRO A 86 4.35 10.06 1.09
C PRO A 86 4.03 9.94 -0.40
N LEU A 87 4.91 9.31 -1.18
CA LEU A 87 4.66 9.06 -2.60
C LEU A 87 3.43 8.15 -2.81
N THR A 88 3.33 7.04 -2.06
CA THR A 88 2.17 6.14 -2.11
C THR A 88 0.90 6.88 -1.72
N ILE A 89 0.91 7.66 -0.64
CA ILE A 89 -0.27 8.43 -0.22
C ILE A 89 -0.75 9.36 -1.35
N VAL A 90 0.17 10.14 -1.94
CA VAL A 90 -0.16 11.07 -3.03
C VAL A 90 -0.72 10.32 -4.23
N LEU A 91 -0.04 9.25 -4.67
CA LEU A 91 -0.46 8.48 -5.84
C LEU A 91 -1.79 7.77 -5.61
N HIS A 92 -1.97 7.12 -4.46
CA HIS A 92 -3.16 6.33 -4.18
C HIS A 92 -4.41 7.22 -4.07
N VAL A 93 -4.31 8.36 -3.38
CA VAL A 93 -5.40 9.36 -3.31
C VAL A 93 -5.68 9.94 -4.69
N THR A 94 -4.65 10.31 -5.46
CA THR A 94 -4.81 10.89 -6.81
C THR A 94 -5.50 9.91 -7.76
N ILE A 95 -5.01 8.67 -7.84
CA ILE A 95 -5.57 7.63 -8.71
C ILE A 95 -7.01 7.31 -8.29
N SER A 96 -7.28 7.23 -6.98
CA SER A 96 -8.63 6.98 -6.49
C SER A 96 -9.61 8.10 -6.84
N ARG A 97 -9.18 9.36 -6.75
CA ARG A 97 -9.99 10.52 -7.16
C ARG A 97 -10.24 10.55 -8.65
N VAL A 98 -9.22 10.30 -9.47
CA VAL A 98 -9.38 10.19 -10.94
C VAL A 98 -10.36 9.07 -11.28
N GLY A 99 -10.22 7.89 -10.66
CA GLY A 99 -11.16 6.78 -10.84
C GLY A 99 -12.59 7.11 -10.43
N TYR A 100 -12.79 7.92 -9.40
CA TYR A 100 -14.11 8.43 -9.03
C TYR A 100 -14.68 9.40 -10.08
N LEU A 101 -13.88 10.36 -10.56
CA LEU A 101 -14.29 11.32 -11.59
C LEU A 101 -14.64 10.65 -12.93
N LEU A 102 -13.96 9.55 -13.25
CA LEU A 102 -14.26 8.73 -14.43
C LEU A 102 -15.43 7.75 -14.21
N GLY A 103 -16.07 7.76 -13.04
CA GLY A 103 -17.18 6.85 -12.72
C GLY A 103 -16.78 5.39 -12.47
N MET A 104 -15.48 5.09 -12.37
CA MET A 104 -14.96 3.75 -12.10
C MET A 104 -15.10 3.34 -10.62
N ARG A 105 -15.23 4.32 -9.71
CA ARG A 105 -15.44 4.11 -8.28
C ARG A 105 -16.74 4.77 -7.83
N LYS A 106 -17.48 4.08 -6.94
CA LYS A 106 -18.74 4.58 -6.36
C LYS A 106 -18.53 5.60 -5.23
N THR A 107 -17.34 5.60 -4.62
CA THR A 107 -17.03 6.42 -3.45
C THR A 107 -15.69 7.11 -3.63
N MET A 108 -15.61 8.36 -3.18
CA MET A 108 -14.37 9.12 -3.13
C MET A 108 -13.55 8.67 -1.92
N VAL A 109 -12.23 8.56 -2.12
CA VAL A 109 -11.22 8.33 -1.07
C VAL A 109 -10.79 9.68 -0.51
#